data_AF-A0A936LKB0-F1
#
_entry.id   AF-A0A936LKB0-F1
#
_cell.length_a   1.000
_cell.length_b   1.000
_cell.length_c   1.000
_cell.angle_alpha   90.00
_cell.angle_beta   90.00
_cell.angle_gamma   90.00
#
_symmetry.space_group_name_H-M   'P 1'
#
loop_
_entity.id
_entity.type
_entity.pdbx_description
1 polymer ?
#
loop_
_entity_poly.entity_id
_entity_poly.type
_entity_poly.pdbx_seq_one_letter_code
_entity_poly.pdbx_strand_id
1 'polypeptide(L)'
;MRHYEVVFIVHPDQSEQVPAMIERYKTLVTARSGTIHRLEDWGRRQMAYPIQKVHKAHYVLMNIECDGETLAELEHAFKFNDAVLRHLTVKTRKAVVTPSPMMKEEKSRSLTQGDAKVEAPAAAAAA
;
A
#
# COMPACT_ATOMS: atom_id res chain seq x y z
N MET A 1 -15.89 18.98 -0.03
CA MET A 1 -14.75 18.07 0.23
C MET A 1 -13.73 18.23 -0.89
N ARG A 2 -12.46 17.89 -0.64
CA ARG A 2 -11.41 17.91 -1.66
C ARG A 2 -10.92 16.48 -1.90
N HIS A 3 -10.48 16.18 -3.12
CA HIS A 3 -9.90 14.89 -3.45
C HIS A 3 -8.39 14.92 -3.18
N TYR A 4 -7.91 13.85 -2.56
CA TYR A 4 -6.50 13.63 -2.30
C TYR A 4 -6.11 12.23 -2.71
N GLU A 5 -4.86 12.11 -3.14
CA GLU A 5 -4.18 10.86 -3.37
C GLU A 5 -3.07 10.75 -2.33
N VAL A 6 -3.14 9.71 -1.52
CA VAL A 6 -2.23 9.46 -0.41
C VAL A 6 -1.49 8.18 -0.71
N VAL A 7 -0.17 8.27 -0.81
CA VAL A 7 0.72 7.12 -0.91
C VAL A 7 1.59 7.10 0.32
N PHE A 8 1.69 5.95 0.98
CA PHE A 8 2.61 5.78 2.08
C PHE A 8 3.32 4.44 2.00
N ILE A 9 4.52 4.41 2.56
CA ILE A 9 5.37 3.24 2.62
C ILE A 9 5.59 2.82 4.07
N VAL A 10 5.45 1.53 4.32
CA VAL A 10 5.57 0.91 5.64
C VAL A 10 6.83 0.05 5.70
N HIS A 11 7.46 0.01 6.87
CA HIS A 11 8.57 -0.88 7.15
C HIS A 11 8.19 -2.35 6.86
N PRO A 12 9.04 -3.13 6.18
CA PRO A 12 8.69 -4.49 5.73
C PRO A 12 8.35 -5.44 6.88
N ASP A 13 8.94 -5.24 8.07
CA ASP A 13 8.67 -6.06 9.25
C ASP A 13 7.25 -5.89 9.79
N GLN A 14 6.62 -4.72 9.54
CA GLN A 14 5.24 -4.45 9.96
C GLN A 14 4.22 -4.64 8.83
N SER A 15 4.60 -5.37 7.79
CA SER A 15 3.72 -5.68 6.65
C SER A 15 2.43 -6.38 7.08
N GLU A 16 2.45 -7.18 8.14
CA GLU A 16 1.24 -7.89 8.63
C GLU A 16 0.24 -6.96 9.32
N GLN A 17 0.70 -5.81 9.82
CA GLN A 17 -0.14 -4.83 10.51
C GLN A 17 -0.82 -3.84 9.53
N VAL A 18 -0.39 -3.84 8.26
CA VAL A 18 -0.89 -2.91 7.24
C VAL A 18 -2.41 -2.98 7.05
N PRO A 19 -3.07 -4.16 6.98
CA PRO A 19 -4.52 -4.23 6.85
C PRO A 19 -5.26 -3.55 8.01
N ALA A 20 -4.80 -3.78 9.24
CA ALA A 20 -5.38 -3.14 10.44
C ALA A 20 -5.14 -1.62 10.46
N MET A 21 -3.97 -1.16 10.01
CA MET A 21 -3.68 0.27 9.84
C MET A 21 -4.63 0.92 8.83
N ILE A 22 -4.82 0.26 7.69
CA ILE A 22 -5.74 0.70 6.64
C ILE A 22 -7.15 0.85 7.20
N GLU A 23 -7.65 -0.14 7.93
CA GLU A 23 -8.98 -0.07 8.54
C GLU A 23 -9.14 1.09 9.52
N ARG A 24 -8.12 1.36 10.35
CA ARG A 24 -8.14 2.54 11.24
C ARG A 24 -8.23 3.84 10.47
N TYR A 25 -7.44 3.99 9.40
CA TYR A 25 -7.50 5.19 8.55
C TYR A 25 -8.82 5.29 7.79
N LYS A 26 -9.39 4.16 7.35
CA LYS A 26 -10.73 4.16 6.76
C LYS A 26 -11.78 4.70 7.73
N THR A 27 -11.79 4.20 8.97
CA THR A 27 -12.73 4.64 10.01
C THR A 27 -12.56 6.12 10.32
N LEU A 28 -11.31 6.62 10.38
CA LEU A 28 -11.03 8.04 10.60
C LEU A 28 -11.65 8.90 9.49
N VAL A 29 -11.49 8.50 8.23
CA VAL A 29 -12.04 9.22 7.08
C VAL A 29 -13.57 9.13 7.04
N THR A 30 -14.16 7.95 7.27
CA THR A 30 -15.62 7.77 7.21
C THR A 30 -16.34 8.40 8.39
N ALA A 31 -15.72 8.47 9.58
CA ALA A 31 -16.30 9.13 10.77
C ALA A 31 -16.61 10.61 10.53
N ARG A 32 -15.82 11.29 9.68
CA ARG A 32 -16.03 12.70 9.29
C ARG A 32 -16.74 12.84 7.94
N SER A 33 -17.53 11.84 7.54
CA SER A 33 -18.29 11.81 6.27
C SER A 33 -17.41 11.85 5.00
N GLY A 34 -16.12 11.54 5.11
CA GLY A 34 -15.24 11.40 3.96
C GLY A 34 -15.50 10.08 3.21
N THR A 35 -15.17 10.07 1.91
CA THR A 35 -15.34 8.90 1.05
C THR A 35 -14.00 8.39 0.54
N ILE A 36 -13.92 7.07 0.35
CA ILE A 36 -12.72 6.40 -0.14
C ILE A 36 -13.05 5.82 -1.50
N HIS A 37 -12.43 6.39 -2.52
CA HIS A 37 -12.72 6.07 -3.92
C HIS A 37 -11.92 4.88 -4.41
N ARG A 38 -10.67 4.76 -3.96
CA ARG A 38 -9.74 3.73 -4.37
C ARG A 38 -8.84 3.37 -3.21
N LEU A 39 -8.65 2.07 -3.03
CA LEU A 39 -7.65 1.54 -2.11
C LEU A 39 -6.90 0.42 -2.81
N GLU A 40 -5.58 0.54 -2.84
CA GLU A 40 -4.71 -0.45 -3.43
C GLU A 40 -3.55 -0.73 -2.48
N ASP A 41 -3.41 -2.00 -2.16
CA ASP A 41 -2.21 -2.56 -1.53
C ASP A 41 -1.32 -3.08 -2.68
N TRP A 42 -0.11 -2.53 -2.80
CA TRP A 42 0.88 -2.94 -3.82
C TRP A 42 1.91 -3.92 -3.27
N GLY A 43 1.73 -4.36 -2.02
CA GLY A 43 2.59 -5.27 -1.31
C GLY A 43 4.02 -4.76 -1.12
N ARG A 44 4.93 -5.71 -0.92
CA ARG A 44 6.35 -5.44 -0.67
C ARG A 44 7.12 -5.26 -1.98
N ARG A 45 7.72 -4.09 -2.16
CA ARG A 45 8.52 -3.75 -3.35
C ARG A 45 9.93 -3.32 -2.96
N GLN A 46 10.88 -3.59 -3.84
CA GLN A 46 12.25 -3.11 -3.70
C GLN A 46 12.31 -1.61 -4.03
N MET A 47 12.91 -0.83 -3.14
CA MET A 47 13.09 0.60 -3.31
C MET A 47 14.32 0.88 -4.18
N ALA A 48 14.29 2.00 -4.91
CA ALA A 48 15.41 2.42 -5.75
C ALA A 48 16.68 2.77 -4.93
N TYR A 49 16.50 3.22 -3.70
CA TYR A 49 17.57 3.54 -2.76
C TYR A 49 17.11 3.23 -1.33
N PRO A 50 18.04 2.98 -0.39
CA PRO A 50 17.67 2.67 0.97
C PRO A 50 17.13 3.90 1.71
N ILE A 51 16.05 3.70 2.47
CA ILE A 51 15.52 4.68 3.42
C ILE A 51 15.69 4.07 4.80
N GLN A 52 16.34 4.78 5.72
CA GLN A 52 16.64 4.26 7.08
C GLN A 52 17.32 2.87 7.08
N LYS A 53 18.21 2.61 6.11
CA LYS A 53 18.93 1.33 5.88
C LYS A 53 18.03 0.16 5.42
N VAL A 54 16.79 0.43 5.04
CA VAL A 54 15.85 -0.57 4.52
C VAL A 54 15.83 -0.51 2.99
N HIS A 55 15.83 -1.66 2.31
CA HIS A 55 15.81 -1.76 0.84
C HIS A 55 14.46 -2.20 0.25
N LYS A 56 13.54 -2.72 1.08
CA LYS A 56 12.21 -3.16 0.68
C LYS A 56 11.18 -2.45 1.54
N ALA A 57 10.08 -1.98 0.97
CA ALA A 57 8.99 -1.39 1.73
C ALA A 57 7.65 -1.90 1.23
N HIS A 58 6.66 -1.88 2.10
CA HIS A 58 5.29 -2.21 1.74
C HIS A 58 4.58 -0.93 1.28
N TYR A 59 4.03 -0.91 0.08
CA TYR A 59 3.41 0.26 -0.52
C TYR A 59 1.89 0.19 -0.45
N VAL A 60 1.27 1.29 -0.02
CA VAL A 60 -0.18 1.45 0.00
C VAL A 60 -0.56 2.75 -0.68
N LEU A 61 -1.59 2.68 -1.52
CA LEU A 61 -2.21 3.81 -2.18
C LEU A 61 -3.67 3.93 -1.73
N MET A 62 -4.07 5.17 -1.41
CA MET A 62 -5.44 5.49 -1.03
C MET A 62 -5.87 6.80 -1.70
N ASN A 63 -6.98 6.75 -2.44
CA ASN A 63 -7.64 7.96 -2.94
C ASN A 63 -8.84 8.27 -2.05
N ILE A 64 -8.78 9.41 -1.39
CA ILE A 64 -9.76 9.87 -0.43
C ILE A 64 -10.38 11.18 -0.87
N GLU A 65 -11.60 11.40 -0.42
CA GLU A 65 -12.27 12.67 -0.46
C GLU A 65 -12.62 13.06 0.98
N CYS A 66 -12.01 14.12 1.47
CA CYS A 66 -12.18 14.58 2.84
C CYS A 66 -12.05 16.10 2.94
N ASP A 67 -12.38 16.63 4.11
CA ASP A 67 -12.10 18.00 4.51
C ASP A 67 -10.62 18.20 4.88
N GLY A 68 -10.22 19.45 5.12
CA GLY A 68 -8.82 19.77 5.43
C GLY A 68 -8.38 19.35 6.83
N GLU A 69 -9.30 19.27 7.79
CA GLU A 69 -8.97 18.89 9.17
C GLU A 69 -8.71 17.38 9.27
N THR A 70 -9.57 16.58 8.64
CA THR A 70 -9.38 15.12 8.54
C THR A 70 -8.05 14.79 7.88
N LEU A 71 -7.67 15.53 6.84
CA LEU A 71 -6.37 15.35 6.19
C LEU A 71 -5.21 15.65 7.16
N ALA A 72 -5.29 16.75 7.90
CA ALA A 72 -4.25 17.13 8.87
C ALA A 72 -4.11 16.09 10.00
N GLU A 73 -5.23 15.54 10.49
CA GLU A 73 -5.24 14.47 11.48
C GLU A 73 -4.60 13.19 10.93
N LEU A 74 -4.88 12.87 9.66
CA LEU A 74 -4.32 11.71 8.98
C LEU A 74 -2.80 11.86 8.74
N GLU A 75 -2.34 13.05 8.33
CA GLU A 75 -0.91 13.37 8.23
C GLU A 75 -0.20 13.33 9.59
N HIS A 76 -0.88 13.80 10.64
CA HIS A 76 -0.39 13.67 12.00
C HIS A 76 -0.25 12.18 12.38
N ALA A 77 -1.26 11.36 12.13
CA ALA A 77 -1.22 9.93 12.42
C ALA A 77 -0.09 9.20 11.67
N PHE A 78 0.27 9.63 10.46
CA PHE A 78 1.45 9.09 9.76
C PHE A 78 2.77 9.52 10.41
N LYS A 79 2.88 10.78 10.81
CA LYS A 79 4.11 11.31 11.41
C LYS A 79 4.45 10.66 12.74
N PHE A 80 3.45 10.29 13.53
CA PHE A 80 3.64 9.65 14.84
C PHE A 80 3.70 8.12 14.78
N ASN A 81 3.54 7.53 13.60
CA ASN A 81 3.62 6.09 13.42
C ASN A 81 5.00 5.72 12.86
N ASP A 82 5.86 5.18 13.72
CA ASP A 82 7.22 4.75 13.35
C ASP A 82 7.24 3.65 12.28
N ALA A 83 6.14 2.92 12.08
CA ALA A 83 6.03 1.94 11.01
C ALA A 83 6.00 2.61 9.61
N VAL A 84 5.55 3.86 9.51
CA VAL A 84 5.46 4.61 8.25
C VAL A 84 6.80 5.31 7.97
N LEU A 85 7.51 4.86 6.94
CA LEU A 85 8.82 5.43 6.58
C LEU A 85 8.70 6.77 5.86
N ARG A 86 7.68 6.91 5.00
CA ARG A 86 7.41 8.12 4.22
C ARG A 86 5.95 8.10 3.75
N HIS A 87 5.35 9.27 3.69
CA HIS A 87 4.06 9.49 3.05
C HIS A 87 4.15 10.64 2.06
N LEU A 88 3.27 10.64 1.07
CA LEU A 88 3.08 11.71 0.10
C LEU A 88 1.58 11.93 -0.09
N THR A 89 1.15 13.16 0.16
CA THR A 89 -0.21 13.62 -0.09
C THR A 89 -0.22 14.50 -1.33
N VAL A 90 -1.07 14.18 -2.31
CA VAL A 90 -1.24 14.98 -3.53
C VAL A 90 -2.70 15.39 -3.65
N LYS A 91 -2.95 16.68 -3.85
CA LYS A 91 -4.30 17.19 -4.13
C LYS A 91 -4.68 16.87 -5.57
N THR A 92 -5.78 16.17 -5.76
CA THR A 92 -6.30 15.81 -7.08
C THR A 92 -7.54 16.64 -7.43
N ARG A 93 -7.80 16.81 -8.74
CA ARG A 93 -8.95 17.60 -9.23
C ARG A 93 -10.25 16.78 -9.24
N LYS A 94 -10.16 15.46 -9.35
CA LYS A 94 -11.29 14.53 -9.49
C LYS A 94 -11.01 13.26 -8.71
N ALA A 95 -12.06 12.56 -8.32
CA ALA A 95 -11.97 11.20 -7.80
C ALA A 95 -11.40 10.25 -8.87
N VAL A 96 -10.26 9.64 -8.59
CA VAL A 96 -9.65 8.62 -9.45
C VAL A 96 -10.06 7.25 -8.91
N VAL A 97 -10.91 6.56 -9.66
CA VAL A 97 -11.47 5.24 -9.31
C VAL A 97 -10.81 4.12 -10.14
N THR A 98 -10.09 4.47 -11.20
CA THR A 98 -9.47 3.50 -12.10
C THR A 98 -8.30 2.78 -11.42
N PRO A 99 -8.08 1.48 -11.70
CA PRO A 99 -6.94 0.74 -11.16
C PRO A 99 -5.62 1.36 -11.62
N SER A 100 -4.67 1.50 -10.70
CA SER A 100 -3.35 2.04 -11.03
C SER A 100 -2.55 1.08 -11.94
N PRO A 101 -1.57 1.59 -12.69
CA PRO A 101 -0.65 0.76 -13.45
C PRO A 101 0.11 -0.24 -12.57
N MET A 102 0.38 0.11 -11.30
CA MET A 102 1.12 -0.75 -10.37
C MET A 102 0.34 -2.01 -9.99
N MET A 103 -0.98 -1.92 -9.80
CA MET A 103 -1.85 -3.10 -9.60
C MET A 103 -1.94 -3.98 -10.85
N LYS A 104 -1.85 -3.39 -12.05
CA LYS A 104 -1.85 -4.15 -13.31
C LYS A 104 -0.55 -4.94 -13.49
N GLU A 105 0.58 -4.33 -13.16
CA GLU A 105 1.89 -4.99 -13.20
C GLU A 105 2.01 -6.12 -12.18
N GLU A 106 1.52 -5.94 -10.96
CA GLU A 106 1.58 -6.98 -9.94
C GLU A 106 0.75 -8.21 -10.34
N LYS A 107 -0.46 -8.00 -10.88
CA LYS A 107 -1.28 -9.09 -11.42
C LYS A 107 -0.56 -9.81 -12.56
N SER A 108 0.12 -9.09 -13.44
CA SER A 108 0.91 -9.70 -14.53
C SER A 108 2.14 -10.49 -14.04
N ARG A 109 2.82 -10.02 -12.97
CA ARG A 109 3.94 -10.72 -12.33
C ARG A 109 3.51 -11.93 -11.51
N SER A 110 2.39 -11.82 -10.78
CA SER A 110 1.82 -12.94 -10.02
C SER A 110 1.35 -14.06 -10.96
N LEU A 111 0.85 -13.73 -12.15
CA LEU A 111 0.46 -14.71 -13.17
C LEU A 111 1.66 -15.44 -13.80
N THR A 112 2.86 -14.85 -13.79
CA THR A 112 4.08 -15.49 -14.32
C THR A 112 4.87 -16.28 -13.27
N GLN A 113 4.56 -16.11 -11.98
CA GLN A 113 5.26 -16.75 -10.86
C GLN A 113 4.47 -17.93 -10.25
N GLY A 114 3.38 -18.37 -10.91
CA GLY A 114 2.53 -19.50 -10.50
C GLY A 114 3.03 -20.89 -10.90
N ASP A 115 3.96 -21.00 -11.86
CA ASP A 115 4.40 -22.29 -12.44
C ASP A 115 5.80 -22.76 -12.00
N ALA A 116 6.49 -22.04 -11.11
CA ALA A 116 7.87 -22.38 -10.74
C ALA A 116 8.00 -23.26 -9.48
N LYS A 117 6.91 -23.83 -8.96
CA LYS A 117 6.96 -24.73 -7.79
C LYS A 117 6.08 -25.97 -7.93
N VAL A 118 6.14 -26.66 -9.07
CA VAL A 118 5.81 -28.09 -9.16
C VAL A 118 6.72 -28.72 -10.22
N GLU A 119 7.82 -29.33 -9.79
CA GLU A 119 8.53 -30.48 -10.39
C GLU A 119 10.02 -30.44 -10.05
N ALA A 120 10.40 -31.14 -8.98
CA ALA A 120 11.66 -31.86 -8.96
C ALA A 120 11.29 -33.35 -8.97
N PRO A 121 11.72 -34.13 -9.99
CA PRO A 121 11.37 -35.53 -10.09
C PRO A 121 12.20 -36.30 -9.05
N ALA A 122 11.52 -36.98 -8.12
CA ALA A 122 12.16 -38.02 -7.32
C ALA A 122 12.28 -39.29 -8.19
N ALA A 123 13.36 -39.35 -8.97
CA ALA A 123 13.82 -40.58 -9.59
C ALA A 123 15.25 -40.88 -9.12
N ALA A 124 15.49 -42.16 -8.81
CA ALA A 124 16.76 -42.83 -8.49
C ALA A 124 17.16 -42.95 -7.01
N ALA A 125 16.67 -44.03 -6.37
CA ALA A 125 17.50 -44.89 -5.53
C ALA A 125 16.86 -46.29 -5.45
N ALA A 126 17.21 -47.14 -6.42
CA ALA A 126 17.16 -48.59 -6.27
C ALA A 126 18.55 -49.05 -5.82
N ALA A 127 18.63 -49.67 -4.64
CA ALA A 127 19.62 -50.67 -4.23
C ALA A 127 19.15 -51.31 -2.93
#